data_AF-A0A1I7YGB2-F1
#
_entry.id   AF-A0A1I7YGB2-F1
#
_cell.length_a   1.000
_cell.length_b   1.000
_cell.length_c   1.000
_cell.angle_alpha   90.00
_cell.angle_beta   90.00
_cell.angle_gamma   90.00
#
_symmetry.space_group_name_H-M   'P 1'
#
loop_
_entity.id
_entity.type
_entity.pdbx_description
1 polymer ?
#
loop_
_entity_poly.entity_id
_entity_poly.type
_entity_poly.pdbx_seq_one_letter_code
_entity_poly.pdbx_strand_id
1 'polypeptide(L)'
;MGERYMPSIFTECDQLKQTYDRCFTDFFQRYISGSNEHRMNPCEQLHRAYKDCVEKNLVQNKLYEIDIEELRKEVLNTERDRLQGDFKKN
;
A
#
# COMPACT_ATOMS: atom_id res chain seq x y z
N MET A 1 24.95 -10.71 -1.59
CA MET A 1 23.54 -10.69 -2.04
C MET A 1 22.92 -9.46 -1.40
N GLY A 2 22.81 -8.36 -2.15
CA GLY A 2 22.23 -7.14 -1.61
C GLY A 2 20.75 -7.39 -1.33
N GLU A 3 20.31 -7.21 -0.09
CA GLU A 3 18.90 -7.18 0.23
C GLU A 3 18.23 -6.17 -0.72
N ARG A 4 17.23 -6.61 -1.50
CA ARG A 4 16.48 -5.75 -2.40
C ARG A 4 15.64 -4.79 -1.56
N TYR A 5 16.31 -3.79 -1.03
CA TYR A 5 15.75 -2.81 -0.14
C TYR A 5 15.22 -1.64 -0.96
N MET A 6 13.91 -1.41 -0.88
CA MET A 6 13.26 -0.23 -1.42
C MET A 6 13.06 0.75 -0.27
N PRO A 7 13.74 1.90 -0.27
CA PRO A 7 13.51 2.92 0.73
C PRO A 7 12.08 3.48 0.61
N SER A 8 11.54 3.91 1.74
CA SER A 8 10.31 4.67 1.85
C SER A 8 10.49 6.06 1.23
N ILE A 9 9.37 6.67 0.83
CA ILE A 9 9.30 8.07 0.34
C ILE A 9 9.89 9.03 1.40
N PHE A 10 9.68 8.69 2.68
CA PHE A 10 10.21 9.42 3.83
C PHE A 10 11.16 8.53 4.63
N THR A 11 12.34 9.05 4.95
CA THR A 11 13.39 8.34 5.70
C THR A 11 12.98 7.98 7.13
N GLU A 12 12.06 8.72 7.73
CA GLU A 12 11.51 8.40 9.06
C GLU A 12 10.58 7.18 9.06
N CYS A 13 9.93 6.88 7.94
CA CYS A 13 9.03 5.73 7.81
C CYS A 13 9.76 4.47 7.33
N ASP A 14 11.06 4.57 7.08
CA ASP A 14 11.87 3.57 6.39
C ASP A 14 12.04 2.29 7.24
N GLN A 15 12.28 2.45 8.54
CA GLN A 15 12.36 1.33 9.48
C GLN A 15 11.00 0.62 9.65
N LEU A 16 9.90 1.37 9.66
CA LEU A 16 8.54 0.82 9.70
C LEU A 16 8.24 0.02 8.43
N LYS A 17 8.64 0.55 7.27
CA LYS A 17 8.54 -0.12 5.97
C LYS A 17 9.29 -1.46 5.96
N GLN A 18 10.56 -1.47 6.38
CA GLN A 18 11.36 -2.70 6.45
C GLN A 18 10.68 -3.79 7.28
N THR A 19 10.17 -3.40 8.44
CA THR A 19 9.53 -4.34 9.38
C THR A 19 8.24 -4.90 8.78
N TYR A 20 7.43 -4.04 8.15
CA TYR A 20 6.21 -4.43 7.45
C TYR A 20 6.51 -5.35 6.25
N ASP A 21 7.44 -4.97 5.37
CA ASP A 21 7.76 -5.70 4.13
C ASP A 21 8.27 -7.11 4.43
N ARG A 22 9.07 -7.26 5.50
CA ARG A 22 9.54 -8.58 5.98
C ARG A 22 8.36 -9.45 6.41
N CYS A 23 7.49 -8.92 7.26
CA CYS A 23 6.30 -9.63 7.72
C CYS A 23 5.38 -10.02 6.54
N PHE A 24 5.15 -9.08 5.63
CA PHE A 24 4.29 -9.28 4.47
C PHE A 24 4.84 -10.35 3.53
N THR A 25 6.15 -10.35 3.26
CA THR A 25 6.77 -11.35 2.38
C THR A 25 6.55 -12.77 2.91
N ASP A 26 6.78 -12.98 4.21
CA ASP A 26 6.58 -14.28 4.85
C ASP A 26 5.11 -14.71 4.87
N PHE A 27 4.21 -13.76 5.19
CA PHE A 27 2.76 -14.00 5.18
C PHE A 27 2.26 -14.33 3.76
N PHE A 28 2.69 -13.57 2.76
CA PHE A 28 2.24 -13.71 1.38
C PHE A 28 2.62 -15.06 0.78
N GLN A 29 3.84 -15.56 1.06
CA GLN A 29 4.28 -16.90 0.63
C GLN A 29 3.38 -18.01 1.20
N ARG A 30 2.96 -17.90 2.46
CA ARG A 30 2.05 -18.85 3.10
C ARG A 30 0.63 -18.74 2.57
N TYR A 31 0.18 -17.52 2.30
CA TYR A 31 -1.13 -17.23 1.73
C TYR A 31 -1.29 -17.86 0.35
N ILE A 32 -0.33 -17.70 -0.56
CA ILE A 32 -0.38 -18.30 -1.91
C ILE A 32 -0.25 -19.83 -1.88
N SER A 33 0.38 -20.39 -0.84
CA SER A 33 0.55 -21.83 -0.67
C SER A 33 -0.72 -22.55 -0.19
N GLY A 34 -1.82 -21.81 0.07
CA GLY A 34 -3.11 -22.38 0.44
C GLY A 34 -3.22 -22.80 1.91
N SER A 35 -2.30 -22.37 2.78
CA SER A 35 -2.39 -22.61 4.22
C SER A 35 -3.58 -21.82 4.81
N ASN A 36 -4.70 -22.52 5.04
CA ASN A 36 -5.95 -21.95 5.58
C ASN A 36 -5.81 -21.34 7.00
N GLU A 37 -4.68 -21.54 7.66
CA GLU A 37 -4.39 -21.06 9.03
C GLU A 37 -4.17 -19.54 9.10
N HIS A 38 -4.10 -18.82 7.97
CA HIS A 38 -3.76 -17.39 7.93
C HIS A 38 -4.83 -16.54 7.23
N ARG A 39 -6.12 -16.78 7.52
CA ARG A 39 -7.21 -15.89 7.06
C ARG A 39 -7.09 -14.46 7.61
N MET A 40 -6.39 -14.28 8.74
CA MET A 40 -6.13 -12.97 9.32
C MET A 40 -4.69 -12.55 9.04
N ASN A 41 -4.51 -11.31 8.57
CA ASN A 41 -3.20 -10.75 8.26
C ASN A 41 -2.46 -10.37 9.56
N PRO A 42 -1.37 -11.07 9.95
CA PRO A 42 -0.63 -10.76 11.17
C PRO A 42 0.14 -9.43 11.09
N CYS A 43 0.32 -8.90 9.87
CA CYS A 43 1.05 -7.68 9.60
C CYS A 43 0.14 -6.44 9.59
N GLU A 44 -1.16 -6.58 9.88
CA GLU A 44 -2.12 -5.47 9.79
C GLU A 44 -1.74 -4.27 10.67
N GLN A 45 -1.26 -4.52 11.89
CA GLN A 45 -0.83 -3.44 12.79
C GLN A 45 0.43 -2.73 12.28
N LEU A 46 1.40 -3.49 11.73
CA LEU A 46 2.61 -2.93 11.12
C LEU A 46 2.27 -2.10 9.88
N HIS A 47 1.34 -2.60 9.06
CA HIS A 47 0.83 -1.89 7.89
C HIS A 47 0.19 -0.56 8.30
N ARG A 48 -0.66 -0.55 9.32
CA ARG A 48 -1.30 0.67 9.83
C ARG A 48 -0.27 1.68 10.31
N ALA A 49 0.70 1.25 11.11
CA ALA A 49 1.75 2.15 11.62
C ALA A 49 2.59 2.77 10.48
N TYR A 50 2.99 1.97 9.48
CA TYR A 50 3.70 2.47 8.31
C TYR A 50 2.84 3.43 7.48
N LYS A 51 1.59 3.06 7.18
CA LYS A 51 0.63 3.88 6.43
C LYS A 51 0.41 5.23 7.10
N ASP A 52 0.19 5.25 8.41
CA ASP A 52 -0.03 6.48 9.18
C ASP A 52 1.20 7.40 9.14
N CYS A 53 2.40 6.84 9.16
CA CYS A 53 3.65 7.60 9.04
C CYS A 53 3.75 8.30 7.67
N VAL A 54 3.44 7.57 6.59
CA VAL A 54 3.50 8.10 5.22
C VAL A 54 2.40 9.14 4.99
N GLU A 55 1.16 8.88 5.38
CA GLU A 55 0.06 9.82 5.19
C GLU A 55 0.30 11.15 5.92
N LYS A 56 0.76 11.11 7.18
CA LYS A 56 1.10 12.34 7.93
C LYS A 56 2.14 13.18 7.19
N ASN A 57 3.17 12.53 6.67
CA ASN A 57 4.24 13.20 5.96
C ASN A 57 3.83 13.73 4.59
N LEU A 58 2.94 13.03 3.87
CA LEU A 58 2.36 13.54 2.64
C LEU A 58 1.54 14.81 2.88
N VAL A 59 0.73 14.85 3.94
CA VAL A 59 -0.04 16.06 4.32
C VAL A 59 0.88 17.22 4.67
N GLN A 60 1.91 16.95 5.49
CA GLN A 60 2.78 17.99 6.04
C GLN A 60 3.75 18.57 5.01
N ASN A 61 4.38 17.72 4.21
CA ASN A 61 5.42 18.15 3.28
C ASN A 61 4.88 18.56 1.91
N LYS A 62 3.61 18.24 1.58
CA LYS A 62 2.97 18.47 0.27
C LYS A 62 3.89 18.11 -0.92
N LEU A 63 4.72 17.09 -0.74
CA LEU A 63 5.64 16.64 -1.76
C LEU A 63 4.83 15.99 -2.88
N TYR A 64 5.12 16.40 -4.12
CA TYR A 64 4.60 15.82 -5.36
C TYR A 64 3.13 16.11 -5.73
N GLU A 65 2.49 17.16 -5.19
CA GLU A 65 1.07 17.50 -5.49
C GLU A 65 0.12 16.30 -5.35
N ILE A 66 0.44 15.37 -4.44
CA ILE A 66 -0.36 14.17 -4.22
C ILE A 66 -1.64 14.56 -3.49
N ASP A 67 -2.79 14.30 -4.13
CA ASP A 67 -4.10 14.41 -3.48
C ASP A 67 -4.40 13.15 -2.66
N ILE A 68 -4.30 13.28 -1.34
CA ILE A 68 -4.58 12.18 -0.40
C ILE A 68 -6.05 11.79 -0.41
N GLU A 69 -6.95 12.73 -0.67
CA GLU A 69 -8.38 12.42 -0.74
C GLU A 69 -8.68 11.57 -1.97
N GLU A 70 -7.93 11.73 -3.07
CA GLU A 70 -7.99 10.82 -4.21
C GLU A 70 -7.48 9.41 -3.85
N LEU A 71 -6.36 9.32 -3.12
CA LEU A 71 -5.81 8.04 -2.67
C LEU A 71 -6.75 7.24 -1.75
N ARG A 72 -7.64 7.93 -1.03
CA ARG A 72 -8.61 7.31 -0.12
C ARG A 72 -9.88 6.81 -0.81
N LYS A 73 -10.12 7.19 -2.07
CA LYS A 73 -11.34 6.78 -2.78
C LYS A 73 -11.32 5.28 -3.05
N GLU A 74 -12.36 4.60 -2.57
CA GLU A 74 -12.63 3.21 -2.95
C GLU A 74 -13.21 3.18 -4.37
N VAL A 75 -12.34 2.88 -5.34
CA VAL A 75 -12.73 2.82 -6.76
C VAL A 75 -12.94 1.38 -7.21
N LEU A 76 -12.21 0.40 -6.67
CA LEU A 76 -12.25 -0.99 -7.11
C LEU A 76 -13.67 -1.58 -7.04
N ASN A 77 -14.09 -2.29 -8.10
CA ASN A 77 -15.44 -2.85 -8.27
C ASN A 77 -16.59 -1.82 -8.32
N THR A 78 -16.28 -0.53 -8.53
CA THR A 78 -17.31 0.49 -8.77
C THR A 78 -17.44 0.82 -10.25
N GLU A 79 -18.47 1.55 -10.64
CA GLU A 79 -18.63 2.04 -12.03
C GLU A 79 -17.45 2.90 -12.49
N ARG A 80 -16.71 3.53 -11.55
CA ARG A 80 -15.52 4.35 -11.85
C ARG A 80 -14.27 3.52 -12.17
N ASP A 81 -14.26 2.24 -11.83
CA ASP A 81 -13.20 1.28 -12.18
C ASP A 81 -13.32 0.78 -13.63
N ARG A 82 -14.52 0.89 -14.21
CA ARG A 82 -14.73 0.48 -15.60
C ARG A 82 -13.90 1.37 -16.50
N LEU A 83 -13.11 0.74 -17.37
CA LEU A 83 -12.50 1.42 -18.51
C LEU A 83 -13.63 2.08 -19.31
N GLN A 84 -13.80 3.39 -19.15
CA GLN A 84 -14.69 4.16 -20.02
C GLN A 84 -14.07 4.13 -21.41
N GLY A 85 -14.53 3.19 -22.23
CA GLY A 85 -14.20 3.23 -23.65
C GLY A 85 -14.70 4.55 -24.21
N ASP A 86 -13.80 5.35 -24.76
CA ASP A 86 -14.10 6.52 -25.60
C ASP A 86 -14.97 6.11 -26.80
N PHE A 87 -16.26 5.87 -26.58
CA PHE A 87 -17.29 5.91 -27.62
C PHE A 87 -17.97 7.28 -27.55
N LYS A 88 -17.19 8.33 -27.81
CA LYS A 88 -17.76 9.54 -28.41
C LYS A 88 -18.22 9.15 -29.82
N LYS A 89 -19.47 8.67 -29.93
CA LYS A 89 -20.19 8.65 -31.19
C LYS A 89 -20.42 10.10 -31.59
N ASN A 90 -19.71 10.51 -32.65
CA ASN A 90 -20.00 11.68 -33.46
C ASN A 90 -21.33 11.50 -34.20
#